data_AF-A0A8S0FM51-F1
#
_entry.id   AF-A0A8S0FM51-F1
#
_cell.length_a   1.000
_cell.length_b   1.000
_cell.length_c   1.000
_cell.angle_alpha   90.00
_cell.angle_beta   90.00
_cell.angle_gamma   90.00
#
_symmetry.space_group_name_H-M   'P 1'
#
loop_
_entity.id
_entity.type
_entity.pdbx_description
1 polymer ?
#
loop_
_entity_poly.entity_id
_entity_poly.type
_entity_poly.pdbx_seq_one_letter_code
_entity_poly.pdbx_strand_id
1 'polypeptide(L)'
;MVIFATGYRSALPQILPSLMPLITMHDKNTFKVRDDFTLEWSGPKENNIFVVNASMQTHGIAEPQLSLMAWRSARILNRVMGRDLFDLSMPPALIQWRSGT
;
A
#
# COMPACT_ATOMS: atom_id res chain seq x y z
N MET A 1 23.60 31.73 -0.49
CA MET A 1 22.68 30.74 0.13
C MET A 1 22.36 29.70 -0.92
N VAL A 2 22.34 28.42 -0.55
CA VAL A 2 21.98 27.32 -1.46
C VAL A 2 20.83 26.55 -0.83
N ILE A 3 19.80 26.23 -1.62
CA ILE A 3 18.66 25.43 -1.21
C ILE A 3 18.65 24.14 -2.05
N PHE A 4 18.61 22.99 -1.38
CA PHE A 4 18.50 21.69 -2.03
C PHE A 4 17.06 21.18 -1.96
N ALA A 5 16.31 21.37 -3.04
CA ALA A 5 14.92 20.93 -3.19
C ALA A 5 14.83 19.57 -3.91
N THR A 6 15.55 18.55 -3.43
CA THR A 6 15.71 17.25 -4.10
C THR A 6 14.57 16.25 -3.86
N GLY A 7 13.51 16.66 -3.16
CA GLY A 7 12.39 15.78 -2.80
C GLY A 7 12.72 14.78 -1.70
N TYR A 8 11.97 13.67 -1.66
CA TYR A 8 12.04 12.65 -0.60
C TYR A 8 12.38 11.27 -1.17
N ARG A 9 13.06 10.45 -0.36
CA ARG A 9 13.32 9.04 -0.66
C ARG A 9 12.73 8.17 0.45
N SER A 10 12.03 7.11 0.06
CA SER A 10 11.56 6.11 1.01
C SER A 10 12.74 5.37 1.64
N ALA A 11 12.67 5.13 2.94
CA ALA A 11 13.67 4.41 3.70
C ALA A 11 12.99 3.39 4.61
N LEU A 12 13.65 2.26 4.83
CA LEU A 12 13.17 1.23 5.74
C LEU A 12 13.21 1.75 7.19
N PRO A 13 12.11 1.67 7.96
CA PRO A 13 12.11 2.04 9.37
C PRO A 13 13.10 1.18 10.17
N GLN A 14 13.80 1.79 11.14
CA GLN A 14 14.79 1.09 11.98
C GLN A 14 14.20 -0.04 12.84
N ILE A 15 12.89 -0.07 13.05
CA ILE A 15 12.19 -1.13 13.80
C ILE A 15 11.97 -2.40 12.96
N LEU A 16 12.05 -2.30 11.63
CA LEU A 16 11.72 -3.39 10.72
C LEU A 16 12.76 -4.52 10.58
N PRO A 17 14.08 -4.35 10.84
CA PRO A 17 15.09 -5.39 10.59
C PRO A 17 14.78 -6.76 11.19
N SER A 18 14.19 -6.84 12.39
CA SER A 18 13.81 -8.11 13.02
C SER A 18 12.66 -8.83 12.32
N LEU A 19 11.80 -8.09 11.61
CA LEU A 19 10.67 -8.61 10.85
C LEU A 19 11.01 -8.91 9.40
N MET A 20 12.11 -8.35 8.86
CA MET A 20 12.54 -8.54 7.47
C MET A 20 12.62 -10.01 7.02
N PRO A 21 13.12 -10.97 7.83
CA PRO A 21 13.14 -12.39 7.42
C PRO A 21 11.76 -13.00 7.18
N LEU A 22 10.71 -12.39 7.75
CA LEU A 22 9.33 -12.84 7.62
C LEU A 22 8.58 -12.11 6.50
N ILE A 23 9.11 -11.01 5.97
CA ILE A 23 8.42 -10.17 4.98
C ILE A 23 8.84 -10.57 3.57
N THR A 24 7.85 -10.77 2.69
CA THR A 24 8.10 -11.04 1.27
C THR A 24 8.42 -9.74 0.54
N MET A 25 9.63 -9.69 0.00
CA MET A 25 10.10 -8.58 -0.84
C MET A 25 9.73 -8.84 -2.31
N HIS A 26 9.29 -7.80 -3.02
CA HIS A 26 9.13 -7.82 -4.47
C HIS A 26 10.48 -7.63 -5.17
N ASP A 27 11.24 -6.60 -4.77
CA ASP A 27 12.63 -6.36 -5.17
C ASP A 27 13.48 -5.93 -3.96
N LYS A 28 14.77 -5.62 -4.18
CA LYS A 28 15.74 -5.27 -3.13
C LYS A 28 15.23 -4.22 -2.10
N ASN A 29 14.33 -3.32 -2.51
CA ASN A 29 13.82 -2.24 -1.65
C ASN A 29 12.29 -2.12 -1.62
N THR A 30 11.54 -3.06 -2.22
CA THR A 30 10.08 -2.98 -2.33
C THR A 30 9.42 -4.16 -1.64
N PHE A 31 8.43 -3.89 -0.81
CA PHE A 31 7.60 -4.94 -0.27
C PHE A 31 6.58 -5.42 -1.29
N LYS A 32 6.23 -6.70 -1.20
CA LYS A 32 5.07 -7.22 -1.90
C LYS A 32 3.81 -6.87 -1.09
N VAL A 33 3.05 -5.91 -1.60
CA VAL A 33 1.82 -5.39 -0.97
C VAL A 33 0.62 -5.92 -1.73
N ARG A 34 -0.39 -6.40 -1.02
CA ARG A 34 -1.67 -6.87 -1.58
C ARG A 34 -2.63 -5.69 -1.80
N ASP A 35 -3.72 -5.92 -2.55
CA ASP A 35 -4.75 -4.92 -2.86
C ASP A 35 -5.51 -4.38 -1.63
N ASP A 36 -5.43 -5.07 -0.49
CA ASP A 36 -5.97 -4.64 0.80
C ASP A 36 -4.95 -3.87 1.66
N PHE A 37 -3.82 -3.47 1.05
CA PHE A 37 -2.70 -2.75 1.66
C PHE A 37 -1.92 -3.54 2.71
N THR A 38 -2.11 -4.86 2.78
CA THR A 38 -1.33 -5.73 3.67
C THR A 38 -0.02 -6.19 3.03
N LEU A 39 1.01 -6.37 3.84
CA LEU A 39 2.23 -7.07 3.42
C LEU A 39 1.99 -8.57 3.30
N GLU A 40 2.56 -9.16 2.26
CA GLU A 40 2.80 -10.60 2.26
C GLU A 40 3.93 -10.89 3.25
N TRP A 41 3.62 -11.60 4.33
CA TRP A 41 4.56 -11.94 5.39
C TRP A 41 4.18 -13.27 6.09
N SER A 42 5.16 -13.92 6.71
CA SER A 42 5.08 -15.23 7.36
C SER A 42 4.90 -15.14 8.89
N GLY A 43 4.30 -14.05 9.39
CA GLY A 43 3.96 -13.89 10.80
C GLY A 43 2.70 -14.64 11.24
N PRO A 44 2.22 -14.41 12.48
CA PRO A 44 0.94 -14.95 12.94
C PRO A 44 -0.21 -14.55 12.00
N LYS A 45 -1.11 -15.50 11.70
CA LYS A 45 -2.16 -15.32 10.68
C LYS A 45 -3.21 -14.28 11.08
N GLU A 46 -3.33 -14.02 12.36
CA GLU A 46 -4.26 -13.07 12.97
C GLU A 46 -3.73 -11.63 12.85
N ASN A 47 -2.43 -11.47 12.58
CA ASN A 47 -1.76 -10.19 12.52
C ASN A 47 -1.50 -9.79 11.07
N ASN A 48 -1.82 -8.54 10.75
CA ASN A 48 -1.53 -7.94 9.45
C ASN A 48 -0.60 -6.74 9.64
N ILE A 49 0.35 -6.57 8.73
CA ILE A 49 1.14 -5.35 8.62
C ILE A 49 0.58 -4.56 7.45
N PHE A 50 0.05 -3.38 7.74
CA PHE A 50 -0.47 -2.47 6.72
C PHE A 50 0.60 -1.48 6.28
N VAL A 51 0.61 -1.17 4.99
CA VAL A 51 1.55 -0.22 4.39
C VAL A 51 0.78 0.89 3.69
N VAL A 52 1.15 2.14 3.99
CA VAL A 52 0.51 3.33 3.44
C VAL A 52 1.60 4.26 2.92
N ASN A 53 1.41 4.82 1.72
CA ASN A 53 2.35 5.74 1.05
C ASN A 53 3.75 5.16 0.81
N ALA A 54 3.90 3.84 0.88
CA ALA A 54 5.18 3.15 0.72
C ALA A 54 5.10 2.04 -0.34
N SER A 55 4.02 2.01 -1.12
CA SER A 55 3.81 1.06 -2.21
C SER A 55 3.77 1.71 -3.60
N MET A 56 4.36 2.90 -3.76
CA MET A 56 4.43 3.62 -5.05
C MET A 56 4.92 2.76 -6.22
N GLN A 57 5.79 1.79 -5.95
CA GLN A 57 6.36 0.91 -6.97
C GLN A 57 5.42 -0.25 -7.37
N THR A 58 4.41 -0.57 -6.55
CA THR A 58 3.42 -1.64 -6.83
C THR A 58 2.01 -1.12 -7.11
N HIS A 59 1.58 -0.03 -6.46
CA HIS A 59 0.27 0.60 -6.63
C HIS A 59 0.31 1.92 -7.45
N GLY A 60 1.49 2.26 -7.98
CA GLY A 60 1.69 3.35 -8.92
C GLY A 60 1.61 4.76 -8.32
N ILE A 61 1.43 5.76 -9.19
CA ILE A 61 1.47 7.21 -8.87
C ILE A 61 0.31 7.63 -7.94
N ALA A 62 -0.70 6.79 -7.79
CA ALA A 62 -1.87 7.00 -6.95
C ALA A 62 -1.57 6.98 -5.44
N GLU A 63 -0.48 6.33 -5.02
CA GLU A 63 -0.13 6.14 -3.61
C GLU A 63 0.13 7.43 -2.81
N PRO A 64 0.94 8.40 -3.26
CA PRO A 64 1.15 9.62 -2.49
C PRO A 64 -0.04 10.60 -2.56
N GLN A 65 -1.07 10.31 -3.36
CA GLN A 65 -2.17 11.25 -3.56
C GLN A 65 -3.11 11.27 -2.35
N LEU A 66 -3.35 12.48 -1.83
CA LEU A 66 -4.28 12.73 -0.72
C LEU A 66 -5.72 12.39 -1.10
N SER A 67 -6.10 12.58 -2.38
CA SER A 67 -7.44 12.31 -2.89
C SER A 67 -7.90 10.86 -2.69
N LEU A 68 -6.96 9.91 -2.63
CA LEU A 68 -7.24 8.48 -2.42
C LEU A 68 -7.06 8.04 -0.96
N MET A 69 -6.68 8.92 -0.03
CA MET A 69 -6.47 8.51 1.37
C MET A 69 -7.74 8.00 2.02
N ALA A 70 -8.89 8.65 1.81
CA ALA A 70 -10.16 8.21 2.39
C ALA A 70 -10.54 6.81 1.92
N TRP A 71 -10.45 6.55 0.61
CA TRP A 71 -10.73 5.23 0.03
C TRP A 71 -9.78 4.15 0.53
N ARG A 72 -8.47 4.45 0.64
CA ARG A 72 -7.47 3.52 1.19
C ARG A 72 -7.72 3.21 2.66
N SER A 73 -7.98 4.23 3.47
CA SER A 73 -8.33 4.05 4.89
C SER A 73 -9.59 3.20 5.05
N ALA A 74 -10.60 3.40 4.21
CA ALA A 74 -11.80 2.57 4.21
C ALA A 74 -11.51 1.11 3.84
N ARG A 75 -10.68 0.85 2.81
CA ARG A 75 -10.17 -0.50 2.47
C ARG A 75 -9.48 -1.17 3.67
N ILE A 76 -8.56 -0.47 4.32
CA ILE A 76 -7.82 -0.96 5.49
C ILE A 76 -8.78 -1.29 6.63
N LEU A 77 -9.73 -0.40 6.94
CA LEU A 77 -10.68 -0.60 8.03
C LEU A 77 -11.61 -1.80 7.77
N ASN A 78 -12.11 -1.97 6.54
CA ASN A 78 -12.89 -3.16 6.18
C ASN A 78 -12.06 -4.44 6.43
N ARG A 79 -10.77 -4.42 6.07
CA ARG A 79 -9.86 -5.56 6.27
C ARG A 79 -9.57 -5.85 7.74
N VAL A 80 -9.30 -4.83 8.54
CA VAL A 80 -9.06 -4.93 10.00
C VAL A 80 -10.28 -5.52 10.71
N MET A 81 -11.49 -5.10 10.31
CA MET A 81 -12.73 -5.53 10.95
C MET A 81 -13.27 -6.86 10.41
N GLY A 82 -12.71 -7.36 9.31
CA GLY A 82 -13.18 -8.59 8.65
C GLY A 82 -14.58 -8.48 8.05
N ARG A 83 -15.08 -7.25 7.84
CA ARG A 83 -16.40 -6.96 7.26
C ARG A 83 -16.39 -5.60 6.58
N ASP A 84 -17.31 -5.38 5.66
CA ASP A 84 -17.45 -4.08 5.00
C ASP A 84 -18.11 -3.06 5.93
N LEU A 85 -17.30 -2.14 6.47
CA LEU A 85 -17.78 -0.95 7.20
C LEU A 85 -18.14 0.19 6.25
N PHE A 86 -17.39 0.30 5.17
CA PHE A 86 -17.58 1.31 4.13
C PHE A 86 -17.88 0.62 2.80
N ASP A 87 -18.84 1.16 2.05
CA ASP A 87 -19.09 0.74 0.68
C ASP A 87 -18.01 1.33 -0.24
N LEU A 88 -17.33 0.44 -0.96
CA LEU A 88 -16.24 0.76 -1.88
C LEU A 88 -16.59 0.40 -3.32
N SER A 89 -17.87 0.10 -3.59
CA SER A 89 -18.35 -0.14 -4.94
C SER A 89 -18.13 1.11 -5.80
N MET A 90 -17.53 0.91 -6.97
CA MET A 90 -17.39 1.98 -7.95
C MET A 90 -18.61 1.96 -8.87
N PRO A 91 -19.27 3.11 -9.09
CA PRO A 91 -20.27 3.20 -10.13
C PRO A 91 -19.62 2.91 -11.50
N PRO A 92 -20.41 2.50 -12.51
CA PRO A 92 -19.88 2.16 -13.82
C PRO A 92 -18.98 3.27 -14.36
N ALA A 93 -17.74 2.93 -14.70
CA ALA A 93 -16.81 3.90 -15.27
C ALA A 93 -17.32 4.35 -16.65
N LEU A 94 -17.32 5.66 -16.89
CA LEU A 94 -17.67 6.24 -18.19
C LEU A 94 -16.72 5.75 -19.31
N ILE A 95 -15.46 5.47 -18.94
CA ILE A 95 -14.41 4.99 -19.84
C ILE A 95 -14.01 3.58 -19.40
N GLN A 96 -14.15 2.61 -20.29
CA GLN A 96 -13.63 1.26 -20.11
C GLN A 96 -12.31 1.12 -20.87
N TRP A 97 -11.22 1.05 -20.12
CA TRP A 97 -9.91 0.78 -20.67
C TRP A 97 -9.86 -0.69 -21.08
N ARG A 98 -9.59 -0.98 -22.36
CA ARG A 98 -9.34 -2.35 -22.83
C ARG A 98 -7.98 -2.81 -22.31
N SER A 99 -7.96 -3.83 -21.46
CA SER A 99 -6.73 -4.57 -21.16
C SER A 99 -6.35 -5.36 -22.40
N GLY A 100 -5.16 -5.12 -22.96
CA GLY A 100 -4.65 -5.88 -24.11
C GLY A 100 -4.53 -7.36 -23.77
N THR A 101 -4.95 -8.22 -24.69
CA THR A 101 -4.71 -9.68 -24.71
C THR A 101 -3.23 -10.01 -24.80
#